data_AF-A0A969ZNV8-F1
#
_entry.id   AF-A0A969ZNV8-F1
#
_cell.length_a   1.000
_cell.length_b   1.000
_cell.length_c   1.000
_cell.angle_alpha   90.00
_cell.angle_beta   90.00
_cell.angle_gamma   90.00
#
_symmetry.space_group_name_H-M   'P 1'
#
loop_
_entity.id
_entity.type
_entity.pdbx_description
1 polymer ?
#
loop_
_entity_poly.entity_id
_entity_poly.type
_entity_poly.pdbx_seq_one_letter_code
_entity_poly.pdbx_strand_id
1 'polypeptide(L)'
;MRNSSKYIVGAVLVIFGILAIFGDIGFLNFSWIFRLTWPTIIIMISFFFFLGYFTKRPHGTGFLVPAGTLLTIGATLLIRDMFPFLYGYIWPAFIAAPAVGLFLLYLFGERSPGLLVPIGVLFTITATCFFSELLNLWGILWPGFIMAPAVGLFLLYIADDNRKTGLLVPIFILGGISLVFFSIFTLGHFGGYFKYIAGGALIIAGISTIIKRPIPKDHDDNRYY
;
A
#
# COMPACT_ATOMS: atom_id res chain seq x y z
N MET A 1 -17.52 52.01 25.45
CA MET A 1 -16.25 51.25 25.64
C MET A 1 -16.18 50.11 24.61
N ARG A 2 -15.73 50.36 23.37
CA ARG A 2 -15.76 49.35 22.27
C ARG A 2 -14.67 49.59 21.22
N ASN A 3 -13.42 49.84 21.65
CA ASN A 3 -12.31 50.06 20.72
C ASN A 3 -11.03 49.30 21.08
N SER A 4 -10.78 49.02 22.36
CA SER A 4 -9.60 48.29 22.82
C SER A 4 -9.48 46.86 22.26
N SER A 5 -10.60 46.18 21.96
CA SER A 5 -10.59 44.86 21.33
C SER A 5 -10.06 44.90 19.89
N LYS A 6 -10.27 45.98 19.14
CA LYS A 6 -9.76 46.10 17.75
C LYS A 6 -8.25 46.33 17.73
N TYR A 7 -7.73 47.10 18.69
CA TYR A 7 -6.28 47.29 18.85
C TYR A 7 -5.59 46.02 19.34
N ILE A 8 -6.22 45.26 20.27
CA ILE A 8 -5.70 43.98 20.73
C ILE A 8 -5.68 42.95 19.59
N VAL A 9 -6.77 42.86 18.82
CA VAL A 9 -6.84 41.95 17.65
C VAL A 9 -5.84 42.35 16.56
N GLY A 10 -5.66 43.65 16.31
CA GLY A 10 -4.66 44.16 15.39
C GLY A 10 -3.22 43.88 15.85
N ALA A 11 -2.91 44.10 17.13
CA ALA A 11 -1.60 43.82 17.70
C ALA A 11 -1.28 42.31 17.66
N VAL A 12 -2.25 41.46 17.95
CA VAL A 12 -2.11 39.99 17.83
C VAL A 12 -1.86 39.59 16.37
N LEU A 13 -2.58 40.17 15.41
CA LEU A 13 -2.35 39.90 13.98
C LEU A 13 -0.95 40.35 13.51
N VAL A 14 -0.48 41.51 13.98
CA VAL A 14 0.84 42.03 13.63
C VAL A 14 1.94 41.15 14.22
N ILE A 15 1.79 40.70 15.47
CA ILE A 15 2.73 39.76 16.10
C ILE A 15 2.75 38.42 15.36
N PHE A 16 1.57 37.89 14.99
CA PHE A 16 1.46 36.65 14.23
C PHE A 16 2.07 36.77 12.83
N GLY A 17 1.90 37.93 12.19
CA GLY A 17 2.51 38.25 10.89
C GLY A 17 4.03 38.37 10.96
N ILE A 18 4.57 39.03 11.98
CA ILE A 18 6.01 39.13 12.21
C ILE A 18 6.60 37.74 12.49
N LEU A 19 5.93 36.92 13.31
CA LEU A 19 6.36 35.56 13.62
C LEU A 19 6.33 34.63 12.39
N ALA A 20 5.35 34.82 11.50
CA ALA A 20 5.28 34.10 10.23
C ALA A 20 6.43 34.46 9.27
N ILE A 21 6.89 35.71 9.27
CA ILE A 21 8.03 36.17 8.47
C ILE A 21 9.36 35.74 9.10
N PHE A 22 9.45 35.71 10.43
CA PHE A 22 10.65 35.31 11.19
C PHE A 22 10.83 33.79 11.33
N GLY A 23 9.92 32.96 10.82
CA GLY A 23 10.02 31.50 10.85
C GLY A 23 11.16 30.92 10.01
N ASP A 24 11.89 31.75 9.25
CA ASP A 24 12.95 31.33 8.32
C ASP A 24 14.38 31.67 8.79
N ILE A 25 14.58 32.17 10.02
CA ILE A 25 15.93 32.37 10.58
C ILE A 25 16.39 31.17 11.42
N GLY A 26 16.88 30.15 10.70
CA GLY A 26 18.25 29.63 10.86
C GLY A 26 18.71 28.89 12.13
N PHE A 27 17.97 28.88 13.25
CA PHE A 27 18.47 28.24 14.49
C PHE A 27 17.66 27.03 14.96
N LEU A 28 16.43 26.87 14.48
CA LEU A 28 15.59 25.70 14.66
C LEU A 28 14.94 25.44 13.31
N ASN A 29 15.12 24.25 12.72
CA ASN A 29 14.42 23.88 11.49
C ASN A 29 12.90 23.83 11.76
N PHE A 30 12.21 24.98 11.72
CA PHE A 30 10.76 25.11 11.86
C PHE A 30 10.02 24.21 10.86
N SER A 31 10.65 23.90 9.74
CA SER A 31 10.17 22.94 8.74
C SER A 31 9.94 21.53 9.32
N TRP A 32 10.79 21.04 10.21
CA TRP A 32 10.64 19.70 10.81
C TRP A 32 9.50 19.66 11.83
N ILE A 33 9.40 20.69 12.68
CA ILE A 33 8.26 20.87 13.60
C ILE A 33 6.95 20.98 12.80
N PHE A 34 6.93 21.78 11.73
CA PHE A 34 5.71 22.03 10.95
C PHE A 34 5.26 20.77 10.19
N ARG A 35 6.22 20.00 9.64
CA ARG A 35 5.97 18.69 9.03
C ARG A 35 5.36 17.69 10.01
N LEU A 36 5.86 17.63 11.24
CA LEU A 36 5.32 16.71 12.26
C LEU A 36 4.00 17.22 12.88
N THR A 37 3.79 18.53 12.88
CA THR A 37 2.60 19.17 13.49
C THR A 37 1.32 18.86 12.70
N TRP A 38 1.37 18.81 11.37
CA TRP A 38 0.15 18.60 10.59
C TRP A 38 -0.47 17.18 10.75
N PRO A 39 0.29 16.07 10.68
CA PRO A 39 -0.23 14.73 10.96
C PRO A 39 -0.78 14.57 12.39
N THR A 40 -0.15 15.21 13.38
CA THR A 40 -0.60 15.12 14.78
C THR A 40 -1.92 15.84 15.01
N ILE A 41 -2.20 16.93 14.30
CA ILE A 41 -3.53 17.58 14.30
C ILE A 41 -4.61 16.61 13.78
N ILE A 42 -4.33 15.88 12.69
CA ILE A 42 -5.27 14.89 12.13
C ILE A 42 -5.55 13.77 13.14
N ILE A 43 -4.51 13.25 13.81
CA ILE A 43 -4.66 12.24 14.87
C ILE A 43 -5.46 12.80 16.05
N MET A 44 -5.22 14.05 16.45
CA MET A 44 -5.97 14.71 17.52
C MET A 44 -7.46 14.82 17.17
N ILE A 45 -7.80 15.22 15.94
CA ILE A 45 -9.19 15.26 15.46
C ILE A 45 -9.81 13.86 15.48
N SER A 46 -9.08 12.84 15.02
CA SER A 46 -9.53 11.45 15.11
C SER A 46 -9.86 11.05 16.56
N PHE A 47 -9.01 11.42 17.52
CA PHE A 47 -9.23 11.15 18.93
C PHE A 47 -10.49 11.84 19.48
N PHE A 48 -10.80 13.06 19.02
CA PHE A 48 -12.07 13.73 19.34
C PHE A 48 -13.29 12.93 18.84
N PHE A 49 -13.23 12.30 17.67
CA PHE A 49 -14.31 11.43 17.20
C PHE A 49 -14.44 10.15 18.05
N PHE A 50 -13.33 9.57 18.52
CA PHE A 50 -13.38 8.46 19.49
C PHE A 50 -14.03 8.88 20.81
N LEU A 51 -13.71 10.06 21.35
CA LEU A 51 -14.36 10.62 22.54
C LEU A 51 -15.88 10.82 22.32
N GLY A 52 -16.26 11.26 21.12
CA GLY A 52 -17.65 11.39 20.71
C GLY A 52 -18.41 10.05 20.72
N TYR A 53 -17.74 8.96 20.32
CA TYR A 53 -18.30 7.61 20.45
C TYR A 53 -18.51 7.21 21.91
N PHE A 54 -17.51 7.39 22.79
CA PHE A 54 -17.63 7.02 24.20
C PHE A 54 -18.74 7.79 24.92
N THR A 55 -18.96 9.06 24.57
CA THR A 55 -19.95 9.93 25.20
C THR A 55 -21.41 9.59 24.80
N LYS A 56 -21.62 9.05 23.59
CA LYS A 56 -22.97 8.76 23.03
C LYS A 56 -23.28 7.27 22.90
N ARG A 57 -22.69 6.42 23.74
CA ARG A 57 -23.00 4.99 23.75
C ARG A 57 -24.50 4.80 24.05
N PRO A 58 -25.29 4.04 23.25
CA PRO A 58 -24.89 3.11 22.19
C PRO A 58 -25.07 3.60 20.73
N HIS A 59 -25.64 4.78 20.47
CA HIS A 59 -25.99 5.22 19.10
C HIS A 59 -24.86 5.96 18.36
N GLY A 60 -23.70 6.18 19.01
CA GLY A 60 -22.57 6.94 18.46
C GLY A 60 -21.71 6.20 17.43
N THR A 61 -22.11 5.01 16.96
CA THR A 61 -21.25 4.12 16.16
C THR A 61 -20.84 4.72 14.80
N GLY A 62 -21.65 5.60 14.24
CA GLY A 62 -21.33 6.31 12.98
C GLY A 62 -20.07 7.17 13.07
N PHE A 63 -19.67 7.61 14.27
CA PHE A 63 -18.44 8.41 14.47
C PHE A 63 -17.16 7.57 14.36
N LEU A 64 -17.23 6.23 14.44
CA LEU A 64 -16.03 5.39 14.34
C LEU A 64 -15.43 5.34 12.94
N VAL A 65 -16.25 5.47 11.89
CA VAL A 65 -15.76 5.46 10.50
C VAL A 65 -14.81 6.64 10.24
N PRO A 66 -15.22 7.91 10.47
CA PRO A 66 -14.30 9.03 10.32
C PRO A 66 -13.16 8.97 11.33
N ALA A 67 -13.39 8.47 12.56
CA ALA A 67 -12.33 8.30 13.56
C ALA A 67 -11.21 7.38 13.05
N GLY A 68 -11.55 6.14 12.66
CA GLY A 68 -10.57 5.15 12.19
C GLY A 68 -9.90 5.54 10.87
N THR A 69 -10.64 6.20 9.98
CA THR A 69 -10.09 6.72 8.71
C THR A 69 -9.05 7.81 8.98
N LEU A 70 -9.40 8.83 9.76
CA LEU A 70 -8.47 9.92 10.12
C LEU A 70 -7.29 9.42 10.95
N LEU A 71 -7.49 8.43 11.82
CA LEU A 71 -6.42 7.82 12.60
C LEU A 71 -5.39 7.18 11.66
N THR A 72 -5.87 6.40 10.71
CA THR A 72 -5.01 5.69 9.76
C THR A 72 -4.30 6.66 8.83
N ILE A 73 -4.98 7.70 8.33
CA ILE A 73 -4.36 8.76 7.51
C ILE A 73 -3.30 9.51 8.32
N GLY A 74 -3.63 9.95 9.53
CA GLY A 74 -2.70 10.67 10.40
C GLY A 74 -1.47 9.83 10.76
N ALA A 75 -1.66 8.56 11.11
CA ALA A 75 -0.57 7.62 11.37
C ALA A 75 0.28 7.37 10.12
N THR A 76 -0.35 7.19 8.95
CA THR A 76 0.34 6.99 7.66
C THR A 76 1.23 8.19 7.32
N LEU A 77 0.71 9.40 7.50
CA LEU A 77 1.47 10.63 7.27
C LEU A 77 2.62 10.79 8.27
N LEU A 78 2.39 10.47 9.55
CA LEU A 78 3.41 10.53 10.59
C LEU A 78 4.56 9.54 10.28
N ILE A 79 4.24 8.29 9.95
CA ILE A 79 5.23 7.26 9.57
C ILE A 79 5.99 7.70 8.32
N ARG A 80 5.31 8.28 7.33
CA ARG A 80 5.93 8.79 6.10
C ARG A 80 6.99 9.86 6.38
N ASP A 81 6.69 10.82 7.26
CA ASP A 81 7.64 11.89 7.59
C ASP A 81 8.79 11.38 8.49
N MET A 82 8.54 10.38 9.36
CA MET A 82 9.58 9.74 10.17
C MET A 82 10.53 8.86 9.36
N PHE A 83 10.04 8.19 8.33
CA PHE A 83 10.80 7.24 7.52
C PHE A 83 10.74 7.61 6.03
N PRO A 84 11.54 8.60 5.58
CA PRO A 84 11.55 9.05 4.19
C PRO A 84 11.84 7.94 3.17
N PHE A 85 12.64 6.94 3.54
CA PHE A 85 12.96 5.79 2.68
C PHE A 85 11.75 4.88 2.40
N LEU A 86 10.72 4.95 3.24
CA LEU A 86 9.51 4.13 3.13
C LEU A 86 8.42 4.81 2.27
N TYR A 87 8.68 6.02 1.76
CA TYR A 87 7.70 6.84 1.04
C TYR A 87 7.02 6.11 -0.13
N GLY A 88 7.80 5.33 -0.89
CA GLY A 88 7.28 4.53 -2.02
C GLY A 88 6.39 3.36 -1.62
N TYR A 89 6.48 2.86 -0.37
CA TYR A 89 5.75 1.67 0.07
C TYR A 89 4.53 2.00 0.94
N ILE A 90 4.41 3.23 1.44
CA ILE A 90 3.38 3.64 2.39
C ILE A 90 2.04 3.97 1.71
N TRP A 91 2.04 4.31 0.42
CA TRP A 91 0.83 4.77 -0.27
C TRP A 91 -0.38 3.82 -0.20
N PRO A 92 -0.24 2.47 -0.19
CA PRO A 92 -1.37 1.56 -0.05
C PRO A 92 -2.12 1.71 1.28
N ALA A 93 -1.48 2.26 2.31
CA ALA A 93 -2.10 2.54 3.60
C ALA A 93 -3.19 3.63 3.50
N PHE A 94 -3.13 4.52 2.51
CA PHE A 94 -4.23 5.46 2.25
C PHE A 94 -5.49 4.76 1.74
N ILE A 95 -5.35 3.68 0.98
CA ILE A 95 -6.48 2.81 0.58
C ILE A 95 -7.02 2.03 1.79
N ALA A 96 -6.13 1.65 2.71
CA ALA A 96 -6.48 0.95 3.93
C ALA A 96 -7.25 1.84 4.93
N ALA A 97 -7.09 3.16 4.86
CA ALA A 97 -7.68 4.09 5.82
C ALA A 97 -9.22 3.96 5.96
N PRO A 98 -10.03 4.04 4.88
CA PRO A 98 -11.46 3.79 4.98
C PRO A 98 -11.79 2.36 5.41
N ALA A 99 -10.94 1.37 5.07
CA ALA A 99 -11.12 -0.02 5.48
C ALA A 99 -11.02 -0.19 7.01
N VAL A 100 -10.04 0.47 7.64
CA VAL A 100 -9.87 0.48 9.10
C VAL A 100 -11.04 1.19 9.78
N GLY A 101 -11.52 2.29 9.22
CA GLY A 101 -12.72 2.99 9.72
C GLY A 101 -13.97 2.10 9.70
N LEU A 102 -14.22 1.41 8.58
CA LEU A 102 -15.34 0.46 8.47
C LEU A 102 -15.15 -0.77 9.38
N PHE A 103 -13.91 -1.26 9.52
CA PHE A 103 -13.60 -2.38 10.41
C PHE A 103 -13.87 -2.05 11.88
N LEU A 104 -13.56 -0.82 12.30
CA LEU A 104 -13.91 -0.34 13.64
C LEU A 104 -15.43 -0.25 13.83
N LEU A 105 -16.17 0.22 12.83
CA LEU A 105 -17.64 0.21 12.88
C LEU A 105 -18.19 -1.21 13.01
N TYR A 106 -17.62 -2.19 12.30
CA TYR A 106 -18.01 -3.59 12.45
C TYR A 106 -17.71 -4.15 13.84
N LEU A 107 -16.54 -3.83 14.42
CA LEU A 107 -16.11 -4.38 15.70
C LEU A 107 -16.90 -3.83 16.89
N PHE A 108 -17.16 -2.52 16.90
CA PHE A 108 -17.78 -1.80 18.02
C PHE A 108 -19.26 -1.43 17.80
N GLY A 109 -19.80 -1.76 16.63
CA GLY A 109 -21.16 -1.42 16.21
C GLY A 109 -22.11 -2.60 16.09
N GLU A 110 -23.15 -2.39 15.29
CA GLU A 110 -24.02 -3.47 14.82
C GLU A 110 -23.21 -4.31 13.83
N ARG A 111 -22.87 -5.54 14.24
CA ARG A 111 -22.10 -6.52 13.45
C ARG A 111 -22.87 -6.95 12.21
N SER A 112 -22.98 -6.05 11.24
CA SER A 112 -23.63 -6.30 9.96
C SER A 112 -22.65 -7.04 9.05
N PRO A 113 -22.94 -8.31 8.67
CA PRO A 113 -22.03 -9.10 7.84
C PRO A 113 -21.84 -8.47 6.44
N GLY A 114 -22.80 -7.65 5.98
CA GLY A 114 -22.70 -6.87 4.75
C GLY A 114 -21.50 -5.92 4.70
N LEU A 115 -21.05 -5.38 5.84
CA LEU A 115 -19.94 -4.43 5.89
C LEU A 115 -18.58 -5.10 5.64
N LEU A 116 -18.49 -6.43 5.80
CA LEU A 116 -17.23 -7.16 5.63
C LEU A 116 -16.81 -7.24 4.18
N VAL A 117 -17.74 -7.12 3.23
CA VAL A 117 -17.42 -7.12 1.80
C VAL A 117 -16.52 -5.93 1.45
N PRO A 118 -16.92 -4.66 1.66
CA PRO A 118 -16.04 -3.53 1.36
C PRO A 118 -14.77 -3.53 2.21
N ILE A 119 -14.82 -3.97 3.48
CA ILE A 119 -13.63 -4.09 4.33
C ILE A 119 -12.62 -5.08 3.71
N GLY A 120 -13.08 -6.29 3.36
CA GLY A 120 -12.24 -7.33 2.77
C GLY A 120 -11.68 -6.94 1.41
N VAL A 121 -12.49 -6.29 0.57
CA VAL A 121 -12.05 -5.76 -0.74
C VAL A 121 -10.96 -4.71 -0.57
N LEU A 122 -11.15 -3.73 0.32
CA LEU A 122 -10.15 -2.68 0.51
C LEU A 122 -8.85 -3.23 1.11
N PHE A 123 -8.93 -4.13 2.10
CA PHE A 123 -7.74 -4.75 2.68
C PHE A 123 -6.95 -5.61 1.69
N THR A 124 -7.64 -6.34 0.83
CA THR A 124 -6.97 -7.16 -0.20
C THR A 124 -6.36 -6.31 -1.30
N ILE A 125 -7.01 -5.22 -1.72
CA ILE A 125 -6.42 -4.24 -2.63
C ILE A 125 -5.16 -3.63 -1.99
N THR A 126 -5.26 -3.16 -0.75
CA THR A 126 -4.10 -2.65 -0.01
C THR A 126 -2.97 -3.67 0.05
N ALA A 127 -3.26 -4.92 0.41
CA ALA A 127 -2.26 -5.98 0.48
C ALA A 127 -1.63 -6.23 -0.89
N THR A 128 -2.44 -6.31 -1.96
CA THR A 128 -1.96 -6.51 -3.33
C THR A 128 -1.02 -5.38 -3.74
N CYS A 129 -1.41 -4.12 -3.51
CA CYS A 129 -0.56 -2.97 -3.81
C CYS A 129 0.71 -2.95 -2.96
N PHE A 130 0.62 -3.25 -1.67
CA PHE A 130 1.77 -3.27 -0.77
C PHE A 130 2.78 -4.35 -1.16
N PHE A 131 2.33 -5.57 -1.43
CA PHE A 131 3.19 -6.64 -1.93
C PHE A 131 3.74 -6.34 -3.33
N SER A 132 2.97 -5.67 -4.19
CA SER A 132 3.40 -5.30 -5.55
C SER A 132 4.55 -4.33 -5.52
N GLU A 133 4.49 -3.31 -4.66
CA GLU A 133 5.60 -2.39 -4.45
C GLU A 133 6.77 -3.10 -3.77
N LEU A 134 6.53 -3.84 -2.69
CA LEU A 134 7.59 -4.48 -1.89
C LEU A 134 8.44 -5.45 -2.72
N LEU A 135 7.80 -6.21 -3.61
CA LEU A 135 8.48 -7.19 -4.47
C LEU A 135 8.82 -6.63 -5.85
N ASN A 136 8.30 -5.44 -6.20
CA ASN A 136 8.36 -4.87 -7.54
C ASN A 136 7.82 -5.82 -8.63
N LEU A 137 6.73 -6.54 -8.31
CA LEU A 137 6.11 -7.60 -9.14
C LEU A 137 4.71 -7.23 -9.62
N TRP A 138 4.53 -5.99 -10.08
CA TRP A 138 3.26 -5.49 -10.61
C TRP A 138 2.65 -6.37 -11.71
N GLY A 139 3.49 -6.97 -12.56
CA GLY A 139 3.05 -7.86 -13.64
C GLY A 139 2.50 -9.21 -13.17
N ILE A 140 2.76 -9.61 -11.93
CA ILE A 140 2.34 -10.92 -11.38
C ILE A 140 1.19 -10.77 -10.39
N LEU A 141 1.20 -9.70 -9.59
CA LEU A 141 0.26 -9.52 -8.48
C LEU A 141 -1.07 -8.86 -8.86
N TRP A 142 -1.20 -8.34 -10.08
CA TRP A 142 -2.45 -7.75 -10.57
C TRP A 142 -3.70 -8.65 -10.46
N PRO A 143 -3.64 -10.00 -10.56
CA PRO A 143 -4.80 -10.85 -10.34
C PRO A 143 -5.35 -10.74 -8.90
N GLY A 144 -4.57 -10.19 -7.96
CA GLY A 144 -5.03 -9.83 -6.62
C GLY A 144 -6.21 -8.87 -6.60
N PHE A 145 -6.36 -8.01 -7.62
CA PHE A 145 -7.56 -7.16 -7.77
C PHE A 145 -8.82 -7.98 -8.07
N ILE A 146 -8.71 -9.10 -8.79
CA ILE A 146 -9.81 -10.05 -9.02
C ILE A 146 -10.10 -10.86 -7.75
N MET A 147 -9.06 -11.16 -6.97
CA MET A 147 -9.18 -11.85 -5.68
C MET A 147 -9.91 -10.99 -4.63
N ALA A 148 -9.80 -9.67 -4.74
CA ALA A 148 -10.36 -8.74 -3.74
C ALA A 148 -11.86 -8.94 -3.43
N PRO A 149 -12.76 -8.94 -4.43
CA PRO A 149 -14.17 -9.27 -4.20
C PRO A 149 -14.38 -10.71 -3.72
N ALA A 150 -13.56 -11.67 -4.14
CA ALA A 150 -13.66 -13.06 -3.66
C ALA A 150 -13.43 -13.14 -2.14
N VAL A 151 -12.40 -12.45 -1.64
CA VAL A 151 -12.09 -12.39 -0.21
C VAL A 151 -13.15 -11.61 0.55
N GLY A 152 -13.62 -10.46 0.03
CA GLY A 152 -14.73 -9.72 0.64
C GLY A 152 -15.99 -10.57 0.81
N LEU A 153 -16.38 -11.32 -0.22
CA LEU A 153 -17.52 -12.25 -0.17
C LEU A 153 -17.25 -13.43 0.77
N PHE A 154 -16.02 -13.93 0.83
CA PHE A 154 -15.63 -15.00 1.75
C PHE A 154 -15.71 -14.57 3.21
N LEU A 155 -15.28 -13.36 3.55
CA LEU A 155 -15.45 -12.80 4.88
C LEU A 155 -16.94 -12.66 5.25
N LEU A 156 -17.78 -12.23 4.31
CA LEU A 156 -19.23 -12.19 4.53
C LEU A 156 -19.80 -13.59 4.78
N TYR A 157 -19.38 -14.60 4.02
CA TYR A 157 -19.83 -15.99 4.21
C TYR A 157 -19.48 -16.54 5.60
N ILE A 158 -18.31 -16.18 6.15
CA ILE A 158 -17.91 -16.59 7.51
C ILE A 158 -18.73 -15.87 8.58
N ALA A 159 -19.03 -14.59 8.38
CA ALA A 159 -19.73 -13.76 9.36
C ALA A 159 -21.26 -13.91 9.32
N ASP A 160 -21.83 -14.47 8.26
CA ASP A 160 -23.26 -14.73 8.13
C ASP A 160 -23.66 -16.03 8.85
N ASP A 161 -24.57 -15.93 9.83
CA ASP A 161 -25.05 -17.09 10.61
C ASP A 161 -25.82 -18.11 9.75
N ASN A 162 -26.44 -17.67 8.64
CA ASN A 162 -27.24 -18.52 7.76
C ASN A 162 -26.45 -19.17 6.60
N ARG A 163 -25.11 -19.05 6.59
CA ARG A 163 -24.15 -19.70 5.66
C ARG A 163 -24.75 -20.07 4.30
N LYS A 164 -25.24 -19.09 3.55
CA LYS A 164 -25.88 -19.34 2.26
C LYS A 164 -24.87 -19.96 1.30
N THR A 165 -25.00 -21.26 1.04
CA THR A 165 -24.09 -22.02 0.16
C THR A 165 -24.00 -21.42 -1.24
N GLY A 166 -25.05 -20.71 -1.70
CA GLY A 166 -25.06 -20.01 -2.98
C GLY A 166 -23.96 -18.94 -3.14
N LEU A 167 -23.41 -18.39 -2.05
CA LEU A 167 -22.34 -17.40 -2.12
C LEU A 167 -20.97 -18.01 -2.44
N LEU A 168 -20.78 -19.30 -2.13
CA LEU A 168 -19.52 -20.01 -2.38
C LEU A 168 -19.23 -20.13 -3.88
N VAL A 169 -20.26 -20.23 -4.72
CA VAL A 169 -20.09 -20.36 -6.18
C VAL A 169 -19.34 -19.15 -6.75
N PRO A 170 -19.78 -17.89 -6.56
CA PRO A 170 -18.99 -16.71 -6.94
C PRO A 170 -17.58 -16.67 -6.35
N ILE A 171 -17.43 -17.02 -5.07
CA ILE A 171 -16.13 -16.99 -4.37
C ILE A 171 -15.13 -17.92 -5.05
N PHE A 172 -15.55 -19.17 -5.34
CA PHE A 172 -14.69 -20.15 -6.01
C PHE A 172 -14.40 -19.78 -7.47
N ILE A 173 -15.36 -19.20 -8.19
CA ILE A 173 -15.14 -18.76 -9.57
C ILE A 173 -14.12 -17.62 -9.60
N LEU A 174 -14.33 -16.56 -8.81
CA LEU A 174 -13.44 -15.40 -8.75
C LEU A 174 -12.05 -15.78 -8.23
N GLY A 175 -12.00 -16.56 -7.15
CA GLY A 175 -10.75 -17.05 -6.58
C GLY A 175 -10.00 -17.99 -7.53
N GLY A 176 -10.71 -18.88 -8.20
CA GLY A 176 -10.14 -19.80 -9.20
C GLY A 176 -9.55 -19.05 -10.40
N ILE A 177 -10.29 -18.08 -10.96
CA ILE A 177 -9.80 -17.25 -12.06
C ILE A 177 -8.55 -16.46 -11.63
N SER A 178 -8.59 -15.81 -10.47
CA SER A 178 -7.44 -15.06 -9.94
C SER A 178 -6.21 -15.96 -9.77
N LEU A 179 -6.39 -17.16 -9.22
CA LEU A 179 -5.31 -18.13 -9.00
C LEU A 179 -4.73 -18.64 -10.32
N VAL A 180 -5.57 -18.96 -11.31
CA VAL A 180 -5.12 -19.39 -12.63
C VAL A 180 -4.30 -18.29 -13.29
N PHE A 181 -4.77 -17.05 -13.26
CA PHE A 181 -4.04 -15.92 -13.82
C PHE A 181 -2.71 -15.72 -13.08
N PHE A 182 -2.72 -15.67 -11.75
CA PHE A 182 -1.51 -15.56 -10.94
C PHE A 182 -0.49 -16.66 -11.27
N SER A 183 -0.94 -17.90 -11.44
CA SER A 183 -0.09 -19.04 -11.82
C SER A 183 0.53 -18.87 -13.20
N ILE A 184 -0.24 -18.43 -14.21
CA ILE A 184 0.24 -18.23 -15.58
C ILE A 184 1.30 -17.13 -15.63
N PHE A 185 1.04 -15.98 -14.99
CA PHE A 185 1.98 -14.85 -14.99
C PHE A 185 3.27 -15.17 -14.21
N THR A 186 3.17 -15.88 -13.10
CA THR A 186 4.33 -16.36 -12.36
C THR A 186 5.20 -17.27 -13.23
N LEU A 187 4.58 -18.25 -13.92
CA LEU A 187 5.30 -19.16 -14.81
C LEU A 187 5.97 -18.40 -15.98
N GLY A 188 5.27 -17.43 -16.57
CA GLY A 188 5.78 -16.61 -17.67
C GLY A 188 7.03 -15.80 -17.28
N HIS A 189 7.04 -15.21 -16.09
CA HIS A 189 8.19 -14.47 -15.57
C HIS A 189 9.40 -15.39 -15.38
N PHE A 190 9.23 -16.57 -14.78
CA PHE A 190 10.29 -17.57 -14.62
C PHE A 190 10.77 -18.18 -15.95
N GLY A 191 9.87 -18.42 -16.90
CA GLY A 191 10.20 -18.94 -18.23
C GLY A 191 11.08 -18.00 -19.04
N GLY A 192 10.92 -16.68 -18.85
CA GLY A 192 11.80 -15.67 -19.44
C GLY A 192 13.26 -15.87 -19.01
N TYR A 193 13.53 -15.99 -17.71
CA TYR A 193 14.88 -16.27 -17.20
C TYR A 193 15.47 -17.56 -17.74
N PHE A 194 14.66 -18.62 -17.86
CA PHE A 194 15.11 -19.88 -18.44
C PHE A 194 15.54 -19.71 -19.90
N LYS A 195 14.82 -18.92 -20.70
CA LYS A 195 15.21 -18.60 -22.09
C LYS A 195 16.55 -17.86 -22.16
N TYR A 196 16.79 -16.90 -21.26
CA TYR A 196 18.07 -16.18 -21.21
C TYR A 196 19.23 -17.08 -20.75
N ILE A 197 19.00 -17.97 -19.78
CA ILE A 197 20.00 -18.94 -19.32
C ILE A 197 20.31 -19.96 -20.41
N ALA A 198 19.29 -20.53 -21.06
CA ALA A 198 19.46 -21.47 -22.16
C ALA A 198 20.18 -20.81 -23.35
N GLY A 199 19.81 -19.58 -23.70
CA GLY A 199 20.49 -18.79 -24.74
C GLY A 199 21.95 -18.49 -24.37
N GLY A 200 22.20 -18.06 -23.13
CA GLY A 200 23.56 -17.81 -22.63
C GLY A 200 24.44 -19.06 -22.64
N ALA A 201 23.89 -20.19 -22.19
CA ALA A 201 24.57 -21.48 -22.26
C ALA A 201 24.89 -21.88 -23.71
N LEU A 202 23.98 -21.62 -24.65
CA LEU A 202 24.17 -21.91 -26.07
C LEU A 202 25.26 -21.02 -26.70
N ILE A 203 25.33 -19.74 -26.31
CA ILE A 203 26.40 -18.81 -26.74
C ILE A 203 27.76 -19.31 -26.23
N ILE A 204 27.85 -19.70 -24.96
CA ILE A 204 29.10 -20.23 -24.37
C ILE A 204 29.52 -21.53 -25.07
N ALA A 205 28.57 -22.43 -25.31
CA ALA A 205 28.83 -23.68 -26.04
C ALA A 205 29.30 -23.43 -27.48
N GLY A 206 28.69 -22.45 -28.17
CA GLY A 206 29.10 -22.02 -29.51
C GLY A 206 30.53 -21.49 -29.55
N ILE A 207 30.89 -20.61 -28.61
CA ILE A 207 32.24 -20.04 -28.51
C ILE A 207 33.28 -21.15 -28.21
N SER A 208 32.97 -22.06 -27.28
CA SER A 208 33.86 -23.18 -26.93
C SER A 208 34.15 -24.09 -28.14
N THR A 209 33.16 -24.28 -29.01
CA THR A 209 33.29 -25.09 -30.23
C THR A 209 34.21 -24.43 -31.26
N ILE A 210 34.18 -23.10 -31.39
CA ILE A 210 35.03 -22.37 -32.33
C ILE A 210 36.50 -22.39 -31.89
N ILE A 211 36.76 -22.21 -30.58
CA ILE A 211 38.13 -22.18 -30.02
C ILE A 211 38.82 -23.54 -30.11
N LYS A 212 38.05 -24.64 -30.11
CA LYS A 212 38.59 -26.00 -30.23
C LYS A 212 38.98 -26.41 -31.64
N ARG A 213 38.88 -25.57 -32.67
CA ARG A 213 39.39 -25.93 -34.00
C ARG A 213 40.92 -26.07 -33.94
N PRO A 214 41.48 -27.27 -34.19
CA PRO A 214 42.93 -27.40 -34.30
C PRO A 214 43.38 -26.64 -35.56
N ILE A 215 44.34 -25.74 -35.37
CA ILE A 215 45.08 -25.07 -36.44
C ILE A 215 45.61 -26.19 -37.36
N PRO A 216 45.32 -26.18 -38.67
CA PRO A 216 45.84 -27.21 -39.58
C PRO A 216 47.37 -27.16 -39.50
N LYS A 217 47.98 -28.26 -39.04
CA LYS A 217 49.43 -28.44 -39.14
C LYS A 217 49.75 -28.53 -40.62
N ASP A 218 50.40 -27.48 -41.11
CA ASP A 218 51.04 -27.48 -42.41
C ASP A 218 52.02 -28.66 -42.44
N HIS A 219 51.79 -29.60 -43.34
CA HIS A 219 52.70 -30.69 -43.59
C HIS A 219 53.79 -30.12 -44.49
N ASP A 220 54.87 -29.61 -43.88
CA ASP A 220 56.16 -29.45 -44.54
C ASP A 220 56.64 -30.85 -44.98
N ASP A 221 56.25 -31.21 -46.20
CA ASP A 221 56.73 -32.40 -46.87
C ASP A 221 58.15 -32.10 -47.35
N ASN A 222 59.09 -32.60 -46.56
CA ASN A 222 60.51 -32.70 -46.89
C ASN A 222 60.68 -33.39 -48.24
N ARG A 223 60.79 -32.61 -49.32
CA ARG A 223 61.35 -33.10 -50.58
C ARG A 223 62.86 -33.27 -50.42
N TYR A 224 63.22 -34.48 -50.01
CA TYR A 224 64.43 -35.11 -50.50
C TYR A 224 64.28 -35.36 -52.01
N TYR A 225 65.42 -35.20 -52.72
CA TYR A 225 65.76 -35.46 -54.12
C TYR A 225 66.05 -34.21 -54.94
#